data_AF-A0A3P6FRI1-F1
#
_entry.id   AF-A0A3P6FRI1-F1
#
_cell.length_a   1.000
_cell.length_b   1.000
_cell.length_c   1.000
_cell.angle_alpha   90.00
_cell.angle_beta   90.00
_cell.angle_gamma   90.00
#
_symmetry.space_group_name_H-M   'P 1'
#
loop_
_entity.id
_entity.type
_entity.pdbx_description
1 polymer ?
#
loop_
_entity_poly.entity_id
_entity_poly.type
_entity_poly.pdbx_seq_one_letter_code
_entity_poly.pdbx_strand_id
1 'polypeptide(L)'
;MDGPFDSYNGIPPAPRGVPKIDVKLDIDANGIVSVSATDRATGNKREITITGATTLPKDEVEKMVKEAERFAKDDKQKREAIDTKNQTEKQLEIFGEKIPGEMKEKIEAKLQELKDKIGSGSTQEIKDSVAALNQEVMQIGLFMYNQPGAGAGAGAAGPSPPGGEGSSSEDSSSSKGGDDVIDPDFTDSK
;
A
#
# COMPACT_ATOMS: atom_id res chain seq x y z
N MET A 1 -22.97 -0.41 -17.77
CA MET A 1 -22.50 0.98 -17.67
C MET A 1 -21.06 0.97 -18.12
N ASP A 2 -20.86 1.09 -19.42
CA ASP A 2 -19.56 1.15 -20.06
C ASP A 2 -19.14 2.62 -20.10
N GLY A 3 -18.11 2.96 -19.34
CA GLY A 3 -17.52 4.30 -19.38
C GLY A 3 -16.84 4.54 -20.74
N PRO A 4 -16.65 5.81 -21.14
CA PRO A 4 -16.13 6.18 -22.47
C PRO A 4 -14.64 5.86 -22.71
N PHE A 5 -14.04 4.93 -21.95
CA PHE A 5 -12.60 4.68 -21.93
C PHE A 5 -12.13 3.46 -22.74
N ASP A 6 -13.04 2.66 -23.31
CA ASP A 6 -12.69 1.30 -23.77
C ASP A 6 -12.45 1.14 -25.29
N SER A 7 -11.85 2.12 -25.96
CA SER A 7 -11.44 1.90 -27.36
C SER A 7 -10.15 2.64 -27.75
N TYR A 8 -9.00 2.13 -27.29
CA TYR A 8 -7.68 2.49 -27.84
C TYR A 8 -7.42 1.75 -29.17
N ASN A 9 -8.14 2.14 -30.22
CA ASN A 9 -8.15 1.49 -31.53
C ASN A 9 -6.95 1.86 -32.43
N GLY A 10 -5.71 1.72 -31.93
CA GLY A 10 -4.52 2.07 -32.72
C GLY A 10 -3.14 1.76 -32.15
N ILE A 11 -3.04 0.95 -31.08
CA ILE A 11 -1.74 0.53 -30.54
C ILE A 11 -1.30 -0.76 -31.27
N PRO A 12 -0.12 -0.79 -31.90
CA PRO A 12 0.39 -2.02 -32.52
C PRO A 12 0.54 -3.12 -31.44
N PRO A 13 0.18 -4.38 -31.75
CA PRO A 13 0.24 -5.46 -30.77
C PRO A 13 1.69 -5.69 -30.32
N ALA A 14 1.98 -5.33 -29.07
CA ALA A 14 3.26 -5.55 -28.43
C ALA A 14 3.14 -6.64 -27.34
N PRO A 15 4.20 -7.42 -27.06
CA PRO A 15 4.20 -8.40 -25.98
C PRO A 15 3.80 -7.73 -24.65
N ARG A 16 3.03 -8.46 -23.83
CA ARG A 16 2.52 -7.96 -22.55
C ARG A 16 3.67 -7.40 -21.71
N GLY A 17 3.58 -6.13 -21.31
CA GLY A 17 4.59 -5.46 -20.47
C GLY A 17 5.44 -4.37 -21.14
N VAL A 18 5.25 -4.04 -22.42
CA VAL A 18 6.09 -3.05 -23.15
C VAL A 18 5.45 -1.66 -23.38
N PRO A 19 4.13 -1.48 -23.58
CA PRO A 19 3.57 -0.13 -23.74
C PRO A 19 3.66 0.65 -22.43
N LYS A 20 4.53 1.66 -22.38
CA LYS A 20 4.59 2.62 -21.26
C LYS A 20 3.78 3.84 -21.66
N ILE A 21 2.57 3.96 -21.12
CA ILE A 21 1.68 5.08 -21.38
C ILE A 21 1.84 6.09 -20.23
N ASP A 22 2.27 7.31 -20.55
CA ASP A 22 2.27 8.43 -19.60
C ASP A 22 0.92 9.15 -19.68
N VAL A 23 0.17 9.10 -18.57
CA VAL A 23 -1.13 9.77 -18.43
C VAL A 23 -0.93 11.03 -17.58
N LYS A 24 -1.24 12.19 -18.15
CA LYS A 24 -1.28 13.47 -17.45
C LYS A 24 -2.72 13.96 -17.35
N LEU A 25 -3.12 14.29 -16.13
CA LEU A 25 -4.38 14.94 -15.81
C LEU A 25 -4.08 16.40 -15.48
N ASP A 26 -4.67 17.34 -16.22
CA ASP A 26 -4.57 18.77 -15.96
C ASP A 26 -5.97 19.32 -15.64
N ILE A 27 -6.08 20.09 -14.56
CA ILE A 27 -7.35 20.66 -14.09
C ILE A 27 -7.15 22.17 -14.00
N ASP A 28 -7.89 22.91 -14.81
CA ASP A 28 -7.80 24.38 -14.81
C ASP A 28 -8.74 25.02 -13.76
N ALA A 29 -8.52 26.31 -13.49
CA ALA A 29 -9.35 27.08 -12.56
C ALA A 29 -10.81 27.26 -13.02
N ASN A 30 -11.12 26.94 -14.28
CA ASN A 30 -12.46 26.96 -14.85
C ASN A 30 -13.17 25.60 -14.76
N GLY A 31 -12.52 24.58 -14.21
CA GLY A 31 -13.05 23.22 -14.08
C GLY A 31 -13.00 22.40 -15.37
N ILE A 32 -12.18 22.79 -16.35
CA ILE A 32 -11.90 22.01 -17.55
C ILE A 32 -10.82 20.98 -17.21
N VAL A 33 -11.14 19.70 -17.40
CA VAL A 33 -10.21 18.60 -17.16
C VAL A 33 -9.63 18.16 -18.50
N SER A 34 -8.32 18.30 -18.67
CA SER A 34 -7.60 17.85 -19.85
C SER A 34 -6.83 16.57 -19.53
N VAL A 35 -7.19 15.48 -20.20
CA VAL A 35 -6.52 14.18 -20.07
C VAL A 35 -5.65 13.98 -21.30
N SER A 36 -4.33 13.87 -21.11
CA SER A 36 -3.40 13.52 -22.19
C SER A 36 -2.70 12.20 -21.91
N ALA A 37 -2.80 11.27 -22.83
CA ALA A 37 -2.10 9.98 -22.81
C ALA A 37 -1.05 9.95 -23.91
N THR A 38 0.20 9.69 -23.56
CA THR A 38 1.33 9.58 -24.50
C THR A 38 1.93 8.19 -24.41
N ASP A 39 2.00 7.47 -25.53
CA ASP A 39 2.75 6.22 -25.60
C ASP A 39 4.25 6.53 -25.78
N ARG A 40 5.07 6.15 -24.81
CA ARG A 40 6.53 6.39 -24.83
C ARG A 40 7.28 5.64 -25.93
N ALA A 41 6.71 4.55 -26.46
CA ALA A 41 7.37 3.77 -27.51
C ALA A 41 7.14 4.37 -28.90
N THR A 42 5.94 4.88 -29.17
CA THR A 42 5.55 5.40 -30.48
C THR A 42 5.51 6.93 -30.55
N GLY A 43 5.55 7.62 -29.41
CA GLY A 43 5.40 9.08 -29.33
C GLY A 43 3.99 9.59 -29.65
N ASN A 44 3.04 8.67 -29.89
CA ASN A 44 1.67 9.01 -30.20
C ASN A 44 0.98 9.60 -28.97
N LYS A 45 0.48 10.84 -29.11
CA LYS A 45 -0.31 11.56 -28.11
C LYS A 45 -1.80 11.47 -28.45
N ARG A 46 -2.63 11.15 -27.46
CA ARG A 46 -4.08 11.34 -27.50
C ARG A 46 -4.49 12.27 -26.38
N GLU A 47 -5.33 13.24 -26.69
CA GLU A 47 -5.78 14.27 -25.75
C GLU A 47 -7.29 14.37 -25.81
N ILE A 48 -7.92 14.41 -24.64
CA ILE A 48 -9.35 14.57 -24.47
C ILE A 48 -9.55 15.72 -23.48
N THR A 49 -10.28 16.74 -23.91
CA THR A 49 -10.68 17.84 -23.05
C THR A 49 -12.13 17.62 -22.65
N ILE A 50 -12.35 17.48 -21.34
CA ILE A 50 -13.68 17.38 -20.75
C ILE A 50 -14.05 18.79 -20.29
N THR A 51 -14.86 19.47 -21.10
CA THR A 51 -15.42 20.79 -20.76
C THR A 51 -16.74 20.60 -20.02
N GLY A 52 -16.90 21.31 -18.90
CA GLY A 52 -18.15 21.29 -18.15
C GLY A 52 -18.45 19.92 -17.56
N ALA A 53 -17.47 19.29 -16.90
CA ALA A 53 -17.78 18.23 -15.94
C ALA A 53 -18.89 18.79 -15.05
N THR A 54 -20.08 18.21 -15.14
CA THR A 54 -21.18 18.46 -14.22
C THR A 54 -20.57 18.19 -12.84
N THR A 55 -20.15 19.25 -12.17
CA THR A 55 -19.70 19.15 -10.80
C THR A 55 -20.85 18.47 -10.07
N LEU A 56 -20.54 17.33 -9.45
CA LEU A 56 -21.53 16.60 -8.68
C LEU A 56 -22.27 17.63 -7.81
N PRO A 57 -23.61 17.65 -7.81
CA PRO A 57 -24.34 18.58 -6.98
C PRO A 57 -23.84 18.43 -5.55
N LYS A 58 -23.76 19.54 -4.79
CA LYS A 58 -23.17 19.55 -3.45
C LYS A 58 -23.76 18.45 -2.55
N ASP A 59 -25.06 18.18 -2.68
CA ASP A 59 -25.76 17.12 -1.96
C ASP A 59 -25.24 15.71 -2.28
N GLU A 60 -24.79 15.47 -3.51
CA GLU A 60 -24.20 14.21 -3.95
C GLU A 60 -22.73 14.12 -3.50
N VAL A 61 -21.98 15.22 -3.52
CA VAL A 61 -20.63 15.29 -2.93
C VAL A 61 -20.69 14.97 -1.44
N GLU A 62 -21.60 15.58 -0.68
CA GLU A 62 -21.74 15.32 0.75
C GLU A 62 -22.16 13.87 1.05
N LYS A 63 -23.00 13.27 0.20
CA LYS A 63 -23.35 11.85 0.30
C LYS A 63 -22.12 10.97 0.05
N MET A 64 -21.35 11.24 -1.01
CA MET A 64 -20.13 10.48 -1.31
C MET A 64 -19.09 10.61 -0.20
N VAL A 65 -18.94 11.80 0.41
CA VAL A 65 -18.03 11.99 1.56
C VAL A 65 -18.49 11.16 2.76
N LYS A 66 -19.77 11.21 3.11
CA LYS A 66 -20.31 10.41 4.23
C LYS A 66 -20.22 8.90 3.98
N GLU A 67 -20.46 8.46 2.75
CA GLU A 67 -20.29 7.06 2.37
C GLU A 67 -18.82 6.65 2.42
N ALA A 68 -17.90 7.47 1.88
CA ALA A 68 -16.47 7.22 1.96
C ALA A 68 -15.99 7.13 3.42
N GLU A 69 -16.43 8.02 4.30
CA GLU A 69 -16.10 7.97 5.73
C GLU A 69 -16.65 6.70 6.41
N ARG A 70 -17.86 6.29 6.05
CA ARG A 70 -18.50 5.09 6.58
C ARG A 70 -17.74 3.81 6.17
N PHE A 71 -17.26 3.75 4.93
CA PHE A 71 -16.53 2.58 4.41
C PHE A 71 -15.02 2.66 4.60
N ALA A 72 -14.45 3.83 4.93
CA ALA A 72 -13.01 4.01 5.12
C ALA A 72 -12.42 3.02 6.13
N LYS A 73 -13.16 2.71 7.21
CA LYS A 73 -12.72 1.76 8.23
C LYS A 73 -12.68 0.32 7.70
N ASP A 74 -13.63 -0.06 6.86
CA ASP A 74 -13.74 -1.40 6.28
C ASP A 74 -12.71 -1.58 5.16
N ASP A 75 -12.51 -0.57 4.32
CA ASP A 75 -11.49 -0.55 3.27
C ASP A 75 -10.08 -0.59 3.86
N LYS A 76 -9.84 0.15 4.95
CA LYS A 76 -8.57 0.09 5.68
C LYS A 76 -8.29 -1.34 6.16
N GLN A 77 -9.30 -2.04 6.68
CA GLN A 77 -9.13 -3.40 7.20
C GLN A 77 -8.91 -4.42 6.09
N LYS A 78 -9.59 -4.28 4.95
CA LYS A 78 -9.31 -5.10 3.76
C LYS A 78 -7.91 -4.87 3.24
N ARG A 79 -7.44 -3.62 3.22
CA ARG A 79 -6.07 -3.27 2.82
C ARG A 79 -5.03 -3.89 3.77
N GLU A 80 -5.21 -3.74 5.08
CA GLU A 80 -4.36 -4.38 6.09
C GLU A 80 -4.30 -5.90 5.91
N ALA A 81 -5.43 -6.54 5.55
CA ALA A 81 -5.48 -7.97 5.29
C ALA A 81 -4.70 -8.38 4.03
N ILE A 82 -4.80 -7.60 2.95
CA ILE A 82 -4.02 -7.81 1.72
C ILE A 82 -2.52 -7.62 1.99
N ASP A 83 -2.15 -6.58 2.74
CA ASP A 83 -0.76 -6.32 3.11
C ASP A 83 -0.21 -7.46 3.96
N THR A 84 -0.97 -7.93 4.96
CA THR A 84 -0.63 -9.10 5.77
C THR A 84 -0.41 -10.33 4.90
N LYS A 85 -1.34 -10.64 4.00
CA LYS A 85 -1.24 -11.76 3.05
C LYS A 85 0.05 -11.67 2.24
N ASN A 86 0.31 -10.54 1.59
CA ASN A 86 1.48 -10.35 0.72
C ASN A 86 2.79 -10.45 1.52
N GLN A 87 2.80 -9.92 2.75
CA GLN A 87 3.95 -10.03 3.65
C GLN A 87 4.21 -11.49 4.04
N THR A 88 3.18 -12.24 4.40
CA THR A 88 3.32 -13.66 4.78
C THR A 88 3.74 -14.52 3.59
N GLU A 89 3.20 -14.28 2.39
CA GLU A 89 3.65 -14.98 1.16
C GLU A 89 5.15 -14.77 0.93
N LYS A 90 5.63 -13.53 1.06
CA LYS A 90 7.05 -13.20 0.94
C LYS A 90 7.91 -13.86 2.04
N GLN A 91 7.41 -13.91 3.27
CA GLN A 91 8.11 -14.59 4.36
C GLN A 91 8.22 -16.10 4.14
N LEU A 92 7.16 -16.74 3.62
CA LEU A 92 7.18 -18.16 3.26
C LEU A 92 8.12 -18.45 2.09
N GLU A 93 8.25 -17.53 1.13
CA GLU A 93 9.23 -17.67 0.04
C GLU A 93 10.67 -17.63 0.55
N ILE A 94 10.97 -16.77 1.54
CA ILE A 94 12.33 -16.59 2.07
C ILE A 94 12.69 -17.66 3.11
N PHE A 95 11.76 -18.00 4.01
CA PHE A 95 12.01 -18.84 5.18
C PHE A 95 11.32 -20.21 5.12
N GLY A 96 10.51 -20.48 4.10
CA GLY A 96 9.73 -21.72 3.99
C GLY A 96 10.58 -23.00 3.99
N GLU A 97 11.83 -22.93 3.55
CA GLU A 97 12.78 -24.06 3.60
C GLU A 97 13.47 -24.22 4.97
N LYS A 98 13.46 -23.17 5.80
CA LYS A 98 14.11 -23.13 7.12
C LYS A 98 13.17 -23.46 8.28
N ILE A 99 11.86 -23.53 8.02
CA ILE A 99 10.82 -23.84 9.01
C ILE A 99 10.35 -25.30 8.86
N PRO A 100 9.82 -25.92 9.93
CA PRO A 100 9.27 -27.28 9.85
C PRO A 100 8.11 -27.35 8.85
N GLY A 101 8.02 -28.46 8.09
CA GLY A 101 6.96 -28.67 7.10
C GLY A 101 5.55 -28.54 7.69
N GLU A 102 5.33 -29.07 8.90
CA GLU A 102 4.03 -28.93 9.60
C GLU A 102 3.65 -27.47 9.90
N MET A 103 4.63 -26.61 10.19
CA MET A 103 4.38 -25.18 10.44
C MET A 103 4.11 -24.44 9.13
N LYS A 104 4.85 -24.78 8.08
CA LYS A 104 4.62 -24.27 6.73
C LYS A 104 3.21 -24.58 6.24
N GLU A 105 2.78 -25.84 6.36
CA GLU A 105 1.44 -26.29 5.95
C GLU A 105 0.33 -25.57 6.72
N LYS A 106 0.48 -25.37 8.04
CA LYS A 106 -0.49 -24.62 8.85
C LYS A 106 -0.64 -23.17 8.37
N ILE A 107 0.46 -22.52 8.03
CA ILE A 107 0.46 -21.12 7.59
C ILE A 107 -0.10 -21.01 6.18
N GLU A 108 0.25 -21.93 5.28
CA GLU A 108 -0.34 -21.99 3.94
C GLU A 108 -1.86 -22.19 4.00
N ALA A 109 -2.34 -23.07 4.89
CA ALA A 109 -3.77 -23.26 5.13
C ALA A 109 -4.45 -21.98 5.65
N LYS A 110 -3.85 -21.30 6.63
CA LYS A 110 -4.38 -20.03 7.17
C LYS A 110 -4.32 -18.88 6.18
N LEU A 111 -3.31 -18.86 5.33
CA LEU A 111 -3.15 -17.87 4.27
C LEU A 111 -4.19 -18.07 3.16
N GLN A 112 -4.52 -19.33 2.85
CA GLN A 112 -5.62 -19.66 1.94
C GLN A 112 -6.97 -19.26 2.54
N GLU A 113 -7.21 -19.53 3.83
CA GLU A 113 -8.40 -19.10 4.54
C GLU A 113 -8.56 -17.56 4.49
N LEU A 114 -7.47 -16.82 4.75
CA LEU A 114 -7.46 -15.36 4.64
C LEU A 114 -7.79 -14.87 3.23
N LYS A 115 -7.24 -15.51 2.18
CA LYS A 115 -7.55 -15.18 0.78
C LYS A 115 -9.05 -15.32 0.49
N ASP A 116 -9.66 -16.42 0.93
CA ASP A 116 -11.08 -16.68 0.72
C ASP A 116 -11.95 -15.65 1.47
N LYS A 117 -11.55 -15.28 2.70
CA LYS A 117 -12.23 -14.25 3.50
C LYS A 117 -12.09 -12.85 2.94
N ILE A 118 -10.96 -12.50 2.32
CA ILE A 118 -10.82 -11.20 1.62
C ILE A 118 -11.80 -11.09 0.45
N GLY A 119 -12.05 -12.19 -0.27
CA GLY A 119 -12.93 -12.22 -1.44
C GLY A 119 -14.43 -12.37 -1.13
N SER A 120 -14.79 -12.99 -0.01
CA SER A 120 -16.17 -13.40 0.27
C SER A 120 -16.64 -13.16 1.71
N GLY A 121 -15.74 -12.83 2.62
CA GLY A 121 -16.01 -12.73 4.05
C GLY A 121 -16.46 -11.34 4.50
N SER A 122 -17.06 -11.28 5.69
CA SER A 122 -17.33 -10.03 6.38
C SER A 122 -16.04 -9.41 6.93
N THR A 123 -16.07 -8.10 7.18
CA THR A 123 -14.96 -7.35 7.77
C THR A 123 -14.47 -7.96 9.10
N GLN A 124 -15.36 -8.55 9.89
CA GLN A 124 -15.01 -9.22 11.13
C GLN A 124 -14.28 -10.54 10.88
N GLU A 125 -14.75 -11.37 9.94
CA GLU A 125 -14.08 -12.62 9.57
C GLU A 125 -12.67 -12.38 9.03
N ILE A 126 -12.49 -11.31 8.24
CA ILE A 126 -11.16 -10.92 7.74
C ILE A 126 -10.22 -10.63 8.91
N LYS A 127 -10.66 -9.87 9.91
CA LYS A 127 -9.85 -9.59 11.10
C LYS A 127 -9.49 -10.84 11.88
N ASP A 128 -10.46 -11.71 12.09
CA ASP A 128 -10.26 -12.94 12.86
C ASP A 128 -9.26 -13.86 12.14
N SER A 129 -9.35 -13.97 10.81
CA SER A 129 -8.38 -14.69 9.99
C SER A 129 -7.00 -14.02 9.97
N VAL A 130 -6.91 -12.69 9.94
CA VAL A 130 -5.63 -11.95 10.06
C VAL A 130 -4.98 -12.20 11.43
N ALA A 131 -5.76 -12.19 12.51
CA ALA A 131 -5.27 -12.47 13.85
C ALA A 131 -4.75 -13.91 13.97
N ALA A 132 -5.50 -14.88 13.44
CA ALA A 132 -5.10 -16.29 13.42
C ALA A 132 -3.82 -16.51 12.60
N LEU A 133 -3.70 -15.88 11.42
CA LEU A 133 -2.50 -15.98 10.59
C LEU A 133 -1.28 -15.38 11.31
N ASN A 134 -1.44 -14.21 11.93
CA ASN A 134 -0.34 -13.57 12.67
C ASN A 134 0.15 -14.42 13.85
N GLN A 135 -0.73 -15.15 14.54
CA GLN A 135 -0.33 -16.07 15.61
C GLN A 135 0.60 -17.17 15.10
N GLU A 136 0.30 -17.76 13.95
CA GLU A 136 1.16 -18.80 13.33
C GLU A 136 2.48 -18.21 12.81
N VAL A 137 2.44 -17.02 12.22
CA VAL A 137 3.65 -16.30 11.76
C VAL A 137 4.56 -15.94 12.94
N MET A 138 4.01 -15.57 14.10
CA MET A 138 4.79 -15.36 15.32
C MET A 138 5.50 -16.64 15.77
N GLN A 139 4.89 -17.82 15.59
CA GLN A 139 5.54 -19.09 15.90
C GLN A 139 6.72 -19.38 14.97
N ILE A 140 6.68 -18.96 13.69
CA ILE A 140 7.89 -18.98 12.82
C ILE A 140 8.98 -18.14 13.46
N GLY A 141 8.68 -16.89 13.83
CA GLY A 141 9.67 -15.98 14.38
C GLY A 141 10.34 -16.56 15.63
N LEU A 142 9.55 -17.20 16.50
CA LEU A 142 10.05 -17.85 17.71
C LEU A 142 10.88 -19.10 17.40
N PHE A 143 10.48 -19.90 16.41
CA PHE A 143 11.23 -21.07 15.96
C PHE A 143 12.59 -20.67 15.36
N MET A 144 12.60 -19.65 14.51
CA MET A 144 13.80 -19.12 13.89
C MET A 144 14.77 -18.53 14.92
N TYR A 145 14.25 -17.81 15.92
CA TYR A 145 15.07 -17.23 16.99
C TYR A 145 15.72 -18.30 17.89
N ASN A 146 14.99 -19.40 18.15
CA ASN A 146 15.47 -20.50 18.99
C ASN A 146 16.37 -21.52 18.26
N GLN A 147 16.63 -21.35 16.96
CA GLN A 147 17.52 -22.23 16.22
C GLN A 147 18.99 -21.89 16.55
N PRO A 148 19.80 -22.83 17.08
CA PRO A 148 21.21 -22.57 17.36
C PRO A 148 21.95 -22.31 16.05
N GLY A 149 22.33 -21.04 15.83
CA GLY A 149 22.94 -20.55 14.59
C GLY A 149 22.30 -19.30 13.98
N ALA A 150 21.09 -18.90 14.42
CA ALA A 150 20.44 -17.67 13.97
C ALA A 150 20.93 -16.39 14.70
N GLY A 151 21.96 -16.51 15.55
CA GLY A 151 22.57 -15.40 16.29
C GLY A 151 23.64 -14.59 15.54
N ALA A 152 23.88 -14.86 14.25
CA ALA A 152 24.88 -14.14 13.46
C ALA A 152 24.42 -13.95 12.02
N GLY A 153 23.52 -12.98 11.79
CA GLY A 153 23.18 -12.56 10.43
C GLY A 153 21.75 -12.08 10.20
N ALA A 154 21.27 -11.13 10.99
CA ALA A 154 20.14 -10.28 10.62
C ALA A 154 20.16 -9.02 11.49
N GLY A 155 21.09 -8.11 11.17
CA GLY A 155 20.92 -6.71 11.56
C GLY A 155 19.72 -6.12 10.82
N ALA A 156 18.90 -5.38 11.56
CA ALA A 156 17.83 -4.50 11.10
C ALA A 156 16.55 -5.15 10.53
N ALA A 157 15.62 -5.51 11.43
CA ALA A 157 14.19 -5.22 11.30
C ALA A 157 13.44 -5.76 12.54
N GLY A 158 13.71 -5.16 13.70
CA GLY A 158 12.83 -5.27 14.86
C GLY A 158 11.75 -4.17 14.80
N PRO A 159 10.50 -4.45 15.19
CA PRO A 159 9.45 -3.45 15.23
C PRO A 159 9.74 -2.43 16.33
N SER A 160 9.79 -1.14 15.99
CA SER A 160 9.86 -0.07 16.97
C SER A 160 8.54 0.01 17.76
N PRO A 161 8.55 -0.04 19.10
CA PRO A 161 7.40 0.35 19.91
C PRO A 161 7.27 1.88 19.95
N PRO A 162 6.06 2.43 20.20
CA PRO A 162 5.83 3.88 20.21
C PRO A 162 6.19 4.49 21.57
N GLY A 163 6.94 5.61 21.53
CA GLY A 163 6.90 6.71 22.50
C GLY A 163 7.60 6.55 23.86
N GLY A 164 8.41 7.56 24.23
CA GLY A 164 8.83 7.79 25.62
C GLY A 164 10.14 8.57 25.76
N GLU A 165 10.03 9.88 25.99
CA GLU A 165 11.06 10.84 26.41
C GLU A 165 12.08 10.34 27.45
N GLY A 166 13.30 10.91 27.42
CA GLY A 166 14.05 11.14 28.66
C GLY A 166 15.57 11.09 28.63
N SER A 167 16.18 12.20 28.21
CA SER A 167 17.34 12.85 28.87
C SER A 167 18.77 12.28 28.79
N SER A 168 19.63 13.18 28.28
CA SER A 168 20.99 13.51 28.74
C SER A 168 22.16 12.57 28.39
N SER A 169 23.05 13.03 27.49
CA SER A 169 24.23 13.83 27.88
C SER A 169 25.13 14.11 26.67
N GLU A 170 25.70 15.30 26.69
CA GLU A 170 26.58 15.94 25.71
C GLU A 170 27.93 15.19 25.52
N ASP A 171 28.52 15.24 24.32
CA ASP A 171 29.67 16.13 24.05
C ASP A 171 30.41 15.82 22.71
N SER A 172 30.75 16.92 22.05
CA SER A 172 31.86 17.21 21.13
C SER A 172 32.14 16.44 19.81
N SER A 173 31.91 17.21 18.73
CA SER A 173 32.89 17.57 17.69
C SER A 173 33.14 16.63 16.49
N SER A 174 32.63 17.01 15.31
CA SER A 174 33.39 17.82 14.33
C SER A 174 32.87 17.67 12.89
N SER A 175 32.42 18.80 12.33
CA SER A 175 32.55 19.27 10.94
C SER A 175 32.12 18.37 9.76
N LYS A 176 31.09 18.78 8.99
CA LYS A 176 31.24 19.53 7.71
C LYS A 176 30.02 19.38 6.77
N GLY A 177 29.38 20.51 6.43
CA GLY A 177 28.47 20.75 5.27
C GLY A 177 27.06 20.17 5.43
N GLY A 178 25.95 20.93 5.45
CA GLY A 178 25.64 22.20 4.81
C GLY A 178 24.59 21.94 3.72
N ASP A 179 23.30 22.04 4.06
CA ASP A 179 22.30 22.82 3.31
C ASP A 179 20.93 22.73 4.03
N ASP A 180 20.20 23.83 3.95
CA ASP A 180 19.13 24.31 4.82
C ASP A 180 17.76 23.83 4.31
N VAL A 181 17.04 23.01 5.09
CA VAL A 181 15.65 22.62 4.79
C VAL A 181 14.74 23.39 5.74
N ILE A 182 14.15 24.43 5.19
CA ILE A 182 13.15 25.29 5.81
C ILE A 182 11.84 24.51 5.92
N ASP A 183 11.45 24.11 7.13
CA ASP A 183 10.09 23.65 7.42
C ASP A 183 9.22 24.89 7.77
N PRO A 184 8.05 25.07 7.13
CA PRO A 184 7.14 26.15 7.48
C PRO A 184 6.45 25.86 8.82
N ASP A 185 6.86 26.61 9.84
CA ASP A 185 6.24 26.61 11.16
C ASP A 185 4.78 27.13 11.07
N PHE A 186 3.83 26.22 11.27
CA PHE A 186 2.43 26.53 11.50
C PHE A 186 2.25 26.78 13.00
N THR A 187 2.20 28.06 13.40
CA THR A 187 1.86 28.44 14.77
C THR A 187 0.36 28.72 14.86
N ASP A 188 -0.39 27.75 15.40
CA ASP A 188 -1.65 28.00 16.08
C ASP A 188 -1.32 28.33 17.54
N SER A 189 -1.64 29.55 17.98
CA SER A 189 -1.92 29.86 19.39
C SER A 189 -2.50 31.27 19.57
N LYS A 190 -3.83 31.27 19.78
CA LYS A 190 -4.59 32.03 20.80
C LYS A 190 -4.91 33.51 20.60
#